data_AF-A0A529Q4B7-F1
#
_entry.id   AF-A0A529Q4B7-F1
#
_cell.length_a   1.000
_cell.length_b   1.000
_cell.length_c   1.000
_cell.angle_alpha   90.00
_cell.angle_beta   90.00
_cell.angle_gamma   90.00
#
_symmetry.space_group_name_H-M   'P 1'
#
loop_
_entity.id
_entity.type
_entity.pdbx_description
1 polymer ?
#
loop_
_entity_poly.entity_id
_entity_poly.type
_entity_poly.pdbx_seq_one_letter_code
_entity_poly.pdbx_strand_id
1 'polypeptide(L)'
;IQEEAEEDLLRMGGVGDEELSDTIAATSRSRVPWLLVNLGTAFVSASVISAFGATIEEMVALAALMPIVASLGGNAGTQTMTVTVRALATRDLDIYNAGRVIRREVMVGLLNGGI
;
A
#
# COMPACT_ATOMS: atom_id res chain seq x y z
N ILE A 1 -9.76 21.80 3.76
CA ILE A 1 -9.85 20.61 4.64
C ILE A 1 -10.60 19.46 3.97
N GLN A 2 -11.88 19.60 3.58
CA GLN A 2 -12.60 18.48 2.95
C GLN A 2 -12.04 18.11 1.56
N GLU A 3 -11.83 19.09 0.67
CA GLU A 3 -11.22 18.87 -0.65
C GLU A 3 -9.78 18.33 -0.54
N GLU A 4 -8.97 18.90 0.35
CA GLU A 4 -7.59 18.46 0.58
C GLU A 4 -7.50 17.02 1.08
N ALA A 5 -8.41 16.60 1.97
CA ALA A 5 -8.50 15.22 2.42
C ALA A 5 -8.98 14.27 1.30
N GLU A 6 -9.84 14.74 0.40
CA GLU A 6 -10.29 13.98 -0.77
C GLU A 6 -9.17 13.84 -1.81
N GLU A 7 -8.42 14.91 -2.07
CA GLU A 7 -7.24 14.94 -2.93
C GLU A 7 -6.15 13.98 -2.41
N ASP A 8 -5.88 13.99 -1.10
CA ASP A 8 -4.94 13.06 -0.46
C ASP A 8 -5.41 11.60 -0.57
N LEU A 9 -6.72 11.34 -0.47
CA LEU A 9 -7.30 10.01 -0.67
C LEU A 9 -7.12 9.53 -2.11
N LEU A 10 -7.34 10.39 -3.10
CA LEU A 10 -7.14 10.07 -4.52
C LEU A 10 -5.66 9.78 -4.81
N ARG A 11 -4.75 10.60 -4.26
CA ARG A 11 -3.30 10.41 -4.41
C ARG A 11 -2.80 9.12 -3.78
N MET A 12 -3.39 8.64 -2.68
CA MET A 12 -3.06 7.31 -2.13
C MET A 12 -3.34 6.18 -3.12
N GLY A 13 -4.34 6.33 -3.98
CA GLY A 13 -4.65 5.39 -5.07
C GLY A 13 -3.78 5.56 -6.33
N GLY A 14 -2.86 6.55 -6.33
CA GLY A 14 -2.11 6.95 -7.52
C GLY A 14 -3.00 7.59 -8.59
N VAL A 15 -4.15 8.14 -8.17
CA VAL A 15 -5.08 8.87 -9.03
C VAL A 15 -4.80 10.37 -8.89
N GLY A 16 -4.68 11.07 -10.01
CA GLY A 16 -4.55 12.54 -10.04
C GLY A 16 -5.90 13.24 -9.84
N ASP A 17 -6.00 14.50 -10.27
CA ASP A 17 -7.27 15.25 -10.32
C ASP A 17 -8.19 14.73 -11.44
N GLU A 18 -8.55 13.45 -11.40
CA GLU A 18 -9.55 12.87 -12.29
C GLU A 18 -10.95 13.35 -11.90
N GLU A 19 -11.67 13.93 -12.84
CA GLU A 19 -13.10 14.19 -12.68
C GLU A 19 -13.93 13.04 -13.27
N LEU A 20 -15.11 12.79 -12.69
CA LEU A 20 -16.05 11.81 -13.25
C LEU A 20 -16.50 12.16 -14.70
N SER A 21 -16.31 13.41 -15.11
CA SER A 21 -16.61 13.95 -16.43
C SER A 21 -15.52 13.61 -17.48
N ASP A 22 -14.35 13.12 -17.04
CA ASP A 22 -13.21 12.88 -17.90
C ASP A 22 -13.46 11.79 -18.93
N THR A 23 -12.83 11.95 -20.10
CA THR A 23 -12.85 10.92 -21.13
C THR A 23 -12.05 9.70 -20.71
N ILE A 24 -12.44 8.51 -21.19
CA ILE A 24 -11.72 7.25 -20.95
C ILE A 24 -10.21 7.38 -21.24
N ALA A 25 -9.85 8.11 -22.31
CA ALA A 25 -8.46 8.31 -22.69
C ALA A 25 -7.68 9.21 -21.71
N ALA A 26 -8.34 10.21 -21.13
CA ALA A 26 -7.74 11.07 -20.10
C ALA A 26 -7.50 10.27 -18.81
N THR A 27 -8.54 9.60 -18.29
CA THR A 27 -8.48 8.73 -17.11
C THR A 27 -7.45 7.60 -17.26
N SER A 28 -7.34 7.01 -18.46
CA SER A 28 -6.33 5.98 -18.68
C SER A 28 -4.91 6.56 -18.59
N ARG A 29 -4.68 7.74 -19.20
CA ARG A 29 -3.35 8.39 -19.19
C ARG A 29 -2.91 8.85 -17.81
N SER A 30 -3.83 9.31 -16.96
CA SER A 30 -3.53 9.68 -15.56
C SER A 30 -3.12 8.48 -14.70
N ARG A 31 -3.68 7.29 -14.93
CA ARG A 31 -3.37 6.08 -14.15
C ARG A 31 -2.13 5.32 -14.62
N VAL A 32 -1.80 5.40 -15.90
CA VAL A 32 -0.67 4.65 -16.50
C VAL A 32 0.66 4.81 -15.73
N PRO A 33 1.08 6.02 -15.32
CA PRO A 33 2.31 6.18 -14.55
C PRO A 33 2.35 5.34 -13.28
N TRP A 34 1.27 5.34 -12.49
CA TRP A 34 1.20 4.54 -11.27
C TRP A 34 1.14 3.04 -11.54
N LEU A 35 0.45 2.62 -12.61
CA LEU A 35 0.44 1.22 -13.06
C LEU A 35 1.81 0.74 -13.49
N LEU A 36 2.61 1.58 -14.16
CA LEU A 36 3.98 1.26 -14.54
C LEU A 36 4.90 1.09 -13.32
N VAL A 37 4.73 1.94 -12.29
CA VAL A 37 5.44 1.79 -11.02
C VAL A 37 5.08 0.45 -10.36
N ASN A 38 3.79 0.13 -10.26
CA ASN A 38 3.34 -1.16 -9.70
C ASN A 38 3.85 -2.36 -10.50
N LEU A 39 3.89 -2.25 -11.83
CA LEU A 39 4.46 -3.29 -12.69
C LEU A 39 5.96 -3.48 -12.43
N GLY A 40 6.71 -2.39 -12.27
CA GLY A 40 8.11 -2.43 -11.86
C GLY A 40 8.31 -3.15 -10.52
N THR A 41 7.51 -2.80 -9.52
CA THR A 41 7.52 -3.48 -8.22
C THR A 41 7.15 -4.96 -8.33
N ALA A 42 6.20 -5.31 -9.21
CA ALA A 42 5.84 -6.71 -9.46
C ALA A 42 7.01 -7.51 -10.05
N PHE A 43 7.81 -6.93 -10.94
CA PHE A 43 9.03 -7.57 -11.45
C PHE A 43 10.08 -7.76 -10.35
N VAL A 44 10.26 -6.79 -9.46
CA VAL A 44 11.17 -6.94 -8.30
C VAL A 44 10.71 -8.10 -7.43
N SER A 45 9.42 -8.15 -7.08
CA SER A 45 8.85 -9.28 -6.31
C SER A 45 9.04 -10.63 -7.01
N ALA A 46 8.78 -10.69 -8.33
CA ALA A 46 8.98 -11.92 -9.11
C ALA A 46 10.44 -12.38 -9.11
N SER A 47 11.40 -11.45 -9.16
CA SER A 47 12.83 -11.78 -9.09
C SER A 47 13.23 -12.40 -7.76
N VAL A 48 12.66 -11.91 -6.64
CA VAL A 48 12.87 -12.48 -5.30
C VAL A 48 12.25 -13.87 -5.22
N ILE A 49 11.01 -14.05 -5.69
CA ILE A 49 10.34 -15.36 -5.70
C ILE A 49 11.16 -16.38 -6.50
N SER A 50 11.69 -15.99 -7.66
CA SER A 50 12.51 -16.87 -8.51
C SER A 50 13.78 -17.36 -7.78
N ALA A 51 14.35 -16.57 -6.87
CA ALA A 51 15.52 -16.98 -6.09
C ALA A 51 15.20 -18.11 -5.09
N PHE A 52 13.94 -18.29 -4.70
CA PHE A 52 13.46 -19.35 -3.80
C PHE A 52 12.78 -20.52 -4.53
N GLY A 53 12.92 -20.62 -5.85
CA GLY A 53 12.25 -21.66 -6.66
C GLY A 53 12.50 -23.09 -6.15
N ALA A 54 13.74 -23.44 -5.81
CA ALA A 54 14.08 -24.75 -5.27
C ALA A 54 13.35 -25.05 -3.94
N THR A 55 13.22 -24.06 -3.06
CA THR A 55 12.49 -24.22 -1.78
C THR A 55 10.98 -24.39 -2.01
N ILE A 56 10.43 -23.71 -3.01
CA ILE A 56 9.03 -23.85 -3.40
C ILE A 56 8.75 -25.24 -4.00
N GLU A 57 9.71 -25.80 -4.74
CA GLU A 57 9.62 -27.17 -5.27
C GLU A 57 9.63 -28.22 -4.15
N GLU A 58 10.45 -28.03 -3.11
CA GLU A 58 10.46 -28.91 -1.93
C GLU A 58 9.15 -28.82 -1.12
N MET A 59 8.51 -27.65 -1.09
CA MET A 59 7.26 -27.44 -0.38
C MET A 59 6.29 -26.58 -1.19
N VAL A 60 5.49 -27.24 -2.03
CA VAL A 60 4.49 -26.59 -2.91
C VAL A 60 3.50 -25.72 -2.12
N ALA A 61 3.24 -26.02 -0.84
CA ALA A 61 2.38 -25.21 0.02
C ALA A 61 2.86 -23.75 0.15
N LEU A 62 4.17 -23.47 0.00
CA LEU A 62 4.71 -22.12 -0.01
C LEU A 62 4.13 -21.28 -1.15
N ALA A 63 3.87 -21.90 -2.32
CA ALA A 63 3.25 -21.20 -3.44
C ALA A 63 1.84 -20.73 -3.13
N ALA A 64 1.07 -21.52 -2.37
CA ALA A 64 -0.26 -21.14 -1.93
C ALA A 64 -0.23 -20.06 -0.82
N LEU A 65 0.81 -20.05 0.02
CA LEU A 65 0.99 -19.05 1.09
C LEU A 65 1.43 -17.67 0.59
N MET A 66 2.22 -17.61 -0.49
CA MET A 66 2.71 -16.34 -1.07
C MET A 66 1.61 -15.26 -1.25
N PRO A 67 0.48 -15.52 -1.94
CA PRO A 67 -0.55 -14.51 -2.13
C PRO A 67 -1.27 -14.13 -0.82
N ILE A 68 -1.38 -15.06 0.14
CA ILE A 68 -2.04 -14.81 1.43
C ILE A 68 -1.21 -13.81 2.24
N VAL A 69 0.10 -14.05 2.37
CA VAL A 69 1.01 -13.17 3.10
C VAL A 69 1.09 -11.80 2.42
N ALA A 70 1.20 -11.76 1.09
CA ALA A 70 1.20 -10.51 0.34
C ALA A 70 -0.09 -9.70 0.54
N SER A 71 -1.25 -10.36 0.54
CA SER A 71 -2.55 -9.70 0.78
C SER A 71 -2.67 -9.17 2.21
N LEU A 72 -2.28 -9.95 3.23
CA LEU A 72 -2.33 -9.52 4.62
C LEU A 72 -1.41 -8.33 4.88
N GLY A 73 -0.18 -8.39 4.36
CA GLY A 73 0.77 -7.27 4.44
C GLY A 73 0.25 -6.01 3.75
N GLY A 74 -0.31 -6.15 2.55
CA GLY A 74 -0.92 -5.05 1.81
C GLY A 74 -2.10 -4.41 2.54
N ASN A 75 -3.03 -5.22 3.05
CA ASN A 75 -4.19 -4.74 3.79
C ASN A 75 -3.81 -4.02 5.10
N ALA A 76 -2.88 -4.59 5.87
CA ALA A 76 -2.35 -3.96 7.08
C ALA A 76 -1.64 -2.63 6.78
N GLY A 77 -0.87 -2.58 5.68
CA GLY A 77 -0.25 -1.35 5.17
C GLY A 77 -1.28 -0.27 4.83
N THR A 78 -2.33 -0.62 4.08
CA THR A 78 -3.40 0.32 3.70
C THR A 78 -4.18 0.84 4.93
N GLN A 79 -4.43 -0.01 5.93
CA GLN A 79 -5.07 0.41 7.19
C GLN A 79 -4.21 1.43 7.93
N THR A 80 -2.92 1.14 8.08
CA THR A 80 -1.95 2.02 8.74
C THR A 80 -1.83 3.36 7.99
N MET A 81 -1.73 3.31 6.66
CA MET A 81 -1.65 4.49 5.80
C MET A 81 -2.90 5.36 5.94
N THR A 82 -4.10 4.77 5.89
CA THR A 82 -5.37 5.51 6.00
C THR A 82 -5.47 6.27 7.33
N VAL A 83 -5.13 5.62 8.45
CA VAL A 83 -5.14 6.26 9.78
C VAL A 83 -4.09 7.37 9.87
N THR A 84 -2.89 7.12 9.32
CA THR A 84 -1.76 8.05 9.40
C THR A 84 -1.98 9.30 8.53
N VAL A 85 -2.42 9.13 7.28
CA VAL A 85 -2.70 10.23 6.34
C VAL A 85 -3.83 11.10 6.89
N ARG A 86 -4.89 10.48 7.43
CA ARG A 86 -5.95 11.24 8.10
C ARG A 86 -5.42 12.06 9.27
N ALA A 87 -4.58 11.47 10.13
CA ALA A 87 -4.02 12.16 11.29
C ALA A 87 -3.08 13.32 10.89
N LEU A 88 -2.37 13.19 9.76
CA LEU A 88 -1.59 14.26 9.16
C LEU A 88 -2.50 15.40 8.66
N ALA A 89 -3.55 15.06 7.89
CA ALA A 89 -4.49 16.03 7.35
C ALA A 89 -5.27 16.80 8.43
N THR A 90 -5.60 16.15 9.56
CA THR A 90 -6.27 16.79 10.71
C THR A 90 -5.32 17.53 11.65
N ARG A 91 -4.00 17.53 11.38
CA ARG A 91 -2.94 18.05 12.27
C ARG A 91 -2.89 17.38 13.64
N ASP A 92 -3.44 16.17 13.76
CA ASP A 92 -3.32 15.32 14.96
C ASP A 92 -1.93 14.65 15.04
N LEU A 93 -1.23 14.57 13.91
CA LEU A 93 0.13 14.06 13.79
C LEU A 93 1.09 15.19 13.37
N ASP A 94 2.15 15.37 14.15
CA ASP A 94 3.21 16.34 13.90
C ASP A 94 4.58 15.72 14.26
N ILE A 95 5.68 16.37 13.86
CA ILE A 95 7.05 15.86 14.01
C ILE A 95 7.39 15.48 15.46
N TYR A 96 6.82 16.19 16.43
CA TYR A 96 7.04 15.94 17.86
C TYR A 96 6.36 14.67 18.38
N ASN A 97 5.31 14.19 17.71
CA ASN A 97 4.54 13.00 18.13
C ASN A 97 4.69 11.79 17.17
N ALA A 98 5.31 11.98 16.01
CA ALA A 98 5.53 10.96 14.99
C ALA A 98 6.20 9.69 15.54
N GLY A 99 7.25 9.81 16.36
CA GLY A 99 7.93 8.66 16.96
C GLY A 99 7.02 7.81 17.86
N ARG A 100 6.10 8.43 18.59
CA ARG A 100 5.11 7.73 19.42
C ARG A 100 4.11 6.96 18.56
N VAL A 101 3.68 7.55 17.44
CA VAL A 101 2.74 6.95 16.49
C VAL A 101 3.39 5.75 15.80
N ILE A 102 4.62 5.90 15.28
CA ILE A 102 5.38 4.80 14.67
C ILE A 102 5.50 3.62 15.63
N ARG A 103 5.90 3.87 16.88
CA ARG A 103 6.01 2.80 17.89
C ARG A 103 4.67 2.11 18.16
N ARG A 104 3.57 2.87 18.19
CA ARG A 104 2.23 2.32 18.36
C ARG A 104 1.86 1.39 17.21
N GLU A 105 2.04 1.84 15.96
CA GLU A 105 1.72 1.03 14.77
C GLU A 105 2.59 -0.22 14.66
N VAL A 106 3.88 -0.13 15.02
CA VAL A 106 4.75 -1.32 15.13
C VAL A 106 4.19 -2.32 16.14
N MET A 107 3.76 -1.87 17.33
CA MET A 107 3.18 -2.78 18.33
C MET A 107 1.85 -3.39 17.87
N VAL A 108 0.99 -2.61 17.19
CA VAL A 108 -0.26 -3.12 16.60
C VAL A 108 0.05 -4.18 15.55
N GLY A 109 1.03 -3.93 14.66
CA GLY A 109 1.47 -4.90 13.65
C GLY A 109 2.00 -6.19 14.26
N LEU A 110 2.80 -6.10 15.33
CA LEU A 110 3.32 -7.28 16.04
C LEU A 110 2.20 -8.09 16.71
N LEU A 111 1.22 -7.42 17.33
CA LEU A 111 0.08 -8.10 17.95
C LEU A 111 -0.81 -8.76 16.90
N ASN A 112 -1.11 -8.06 15.81
CA ASN A 112 -1.93 -8.60 14.72
C ASN A 112 -1.23 -9.74 13.98
N GLY A 113 0.10 -9.68 13.81
CA GLY A 113 0.87 -10.73 13.15
C GLY A 113 1.04 -12.00 13.98
N GLY A 114 0.75 -11.95 15.29
CA GLY A 114 0.72 -13.13 16.17
C GLY A 114 -0.59 -13.91 16.15
N ILE A 115 -1.63 -13.38 15.48
CA ILE A 115 -2.96 -13.99 15.29
C ILE A 115 -3.02 -14.64 13.91
#